data_AF-A0A961GKX9-F1
#
_entry.id   AF-A0A961GKX9-F1
#
_cell.length_a   1.000
_cell.length_b   1.000
_cell.length_c   1.000
_cell.angle_alpha   90.00
_cell.angle_beta   90.00
_cell.angle_gamma   90.00
#
_symmetry.space_group_name_H-M   'P 1'
#
loop_
_entity.id
_entity.type
_entity.pdbx_description
1 polymer ?
#
loop_
_entity_poly.entity_id
_entity_poly.type
_entity_poly.pdbx_seq_one_letter_code
_entity_poly.pdbx_strand_id
1 'polypeptide(L)'
;MDTRTASLFFAILCLLALAGTAFGLVLVIGDRLAPGGALSRLRDDVRPLAMPLAAIVAATTMLGSLYFSEIAGAIPCKLCWLQRICAYPLAVLLPIAAFRRDVGFRLYATVLAGIGIVIS
;
A
#
# COMPACT_ATOMS: atom_id res chain seq x y z
N MET A 1 2.52 17.56 17.76
CA MET A 1 1.42 17.34 16.80
C MET A 1 0.25 16.78 17.59
N ASP A 2 -0.93 17.39 17.49
CA ASP A 2 -2.13 16.81 18.08
C ASP A 2 -2.51 15.51 17.38
N THR A 3 -3.02 14.55 18.14
CA THR A 3 -3.49 13.23 17.64
C THR A 3 -4.55 13.37 16.54
N ARG A 4 -5.35 14.44 16.59
CA ARG A 4 -6.34 14.81 15.56
C ARG A 4 -5.69 15.22 14.24
N THR A 5 -4.61 15.98 14.28
CA THR A 5 -3.87 16.40 13.08
C THR A 5 -3.17 15.20 12.44
N ALA A 6 -2.56 14.34 13.26
CA ALA A 6 -1.92 13.12 12.78
C ALA A 6 -2.93 12.15 12.14
N SER A 7 -4.07 11.91 12.79
CA SER A 7 -5.12 11.03 12.23
C SER A 7 -5.71 11.57 10.93
N LEU A 8 -5.98 12.87 10.83
CA LEU A 8 -6.44 13.49 9.57
C LEU A 8 -5.40 13.34 8.45
N PHE A 9 -4.13 13.55 8.75
CA PHE A 9 -3.04 13.37 7.78
C PHE A 9 -3.00 11.93 7.23
N PHE A 10 -2.99 10.93 8.12
CA PHE A 10 -2.99 9.53 7.71
C PHE A 10 -4.30 9.13 7.00
N ALA A 11 -5.44 9.71 7.39
CA ALA A 11 -6.72 9.48 6.71
C ALA A 11 -6.70 9.99 5.26
N ILE A 12 -6.15 11.18 5.01
CA ILE A 12 -6.02 11.73 3.65
C ILE A 12 -5.10 10.83 2.82
N LEU A 13 -3.95 10.40 3.36
CA LEU A 13 -3.05 9.48 2.67
C LEU A 13 -3.73 8.16 2.33
N CYS A 14 -4.54 7.62 3.25
CA CYS A 14 -5.31 6.41 3.03
C CYS A 14 -6.31 6.57 1.87
N LEU A 15 -7.05 7.69 1.84
CA LEU A 15 -7.99 7.98 0.75
C LEU A 15 -7.29 8.12 -0.61
N LEU A 16 -6.13 8.79 -0.66
CA LEU A 16 -5.33 8.90 -1.88
C LEU A 16 -4.82 7.53 -2.34
N ALA A 17 -4.35 6.69 -1.42
CA ALA A 17 -3.92 5.34 -1.73
C ALA A 17 -5.08 4.49 -2.27
N LEU A 18 -6.28 4.60 -1.68
CA LEU A 18 -7.48 3.90 -2.13
C LEU A 18 -7.94 4.38 -3.53
N ALA A 19 -7.90 5.69 -3.79
CA ALA A 19 -8.19 6.23 -5.11
C ALA A 19 -7.18 5.72 -6.15
N GLY A 20 -5.89 5.66 -5.79
CA GLY A 20 -4.85 5.11 -6.66
C GLY A 20 -5.02 3.62 -6.96
N THR A 21 -5.39 2.81 -5.97
CA THR A 21 -5.67 1.37 -6.18
C THR A 21 -6.93 1.16 -7.01
N ALA A 22 -7.99 1.93 -6.78
CA ALA A 22 -9.21 1.91 -7.59
C ALA A 22 -8.92 2.31 -9.04
N PHE A 23 -8.14 3.36 -9.26
CA PHE A 23 -7.70 3.78 -10.60
C PHE A 23 -6.89 2.68 -11.29
N GLY A 24 -5.93 2.08 -10.59
CA GLY A 24 -5.18 0.93 -11.09
C GLY A 24 -6.09 -0.25 -11.46
N LEU A 25 -7.11 -0.55 -10.63
CA LEU A 25 -8.09 -1.60 -10.90
C LEU A 25 -8.94 -1.29 -12.13
N VAL A 26 -9.37 -0.03 -12.33
CA VAL A 26 -10.11 0.41 -13.52
C VAL A 26 -9.26 0.25 -14.78
N LEU A 27 -7.98 0.64 -14.74
CA LEU A 27 -7.05 0.38 -15.85
C LEU A 27 -6.85 -1.12 -16.08
N VAL A 28 -6.91 -1.93 -15.01
CA VAL A 28 -6.81 -3.38 -15.14
C VAL A 28 -8.03 -3.97 -15.83
N ILE A 29 -9.21 -3.68 -15.32
CA ILE A 29 -10.50 -4.17 -15.82
C ILE A 29 -10.77 -3.65 -17.24
N GLY A 30 -10.57 -2.36 -17.51
CA GLY A 30 -10.88 -1.80 -18.81
C GLY A 30 -10.01 -2.36 -19.95
N ASP A 31 -8.75 -2.70 -19.67
CA ASP A 31 -7.90 -3.42 -20.63
C ASP A 31 -8.33 -4.88 -20.83
N ARG A 32 -8.97 -5.52 -19.84
CA ARG A 32 -9.59 -6.85 -20.01
C ARG A 32 -10.87 -6.78 -20.85
N LEU A 33 -11.63 -5.69 -20.77
CA LEU A 33 -12.86 -5.50 -21.55
C LEU A 33 -12.59 -4.99 -22.97
N ALA A 34 -11.55 -4.17 -23.17
CA ALA A 34 -11.19 -3.59 -24.46
C ALA A 34 -9.66 -3.63 -24.66
N PRO A 35 -9.09 -4.82 -24.96
CA PRO A 35 -7.66 -4.97 -25.15
C PRO A 35 -7.16 -4.13 -26.33
N GLY A 36 -6.09 -3.36 -26.11
CA GLY A 36 -5.47 -2.51 -27.15
C GLY A 36 -6.07 -1.11 -27.33
N GLY A 37 -7.01 -0.71 -26.47
CA GLY A 37 -7.56 0.67 -26.46
C GLY A 37 -6.61 1.70 -25.84
N ALA A 38 -7.09 2.96 -25.73
CA ALA A 38 -6.33 4.03 -25.06
C ALA A 38 -5.95 3.71 -23.60
N LEU A 39 -6.77 2.88 -22.93
CA LEU A 39 -6.57 2.49 -21.54
C LEU A 39 -5.32 1.60 -21.32
N SER A 40 -4.96 0.76 -22.30
CA SER A 40 -3.77 -0.09 -22.20
C SER A 40 -2.49 0.73 -22.29
N ARG A 41 -2.47 1.77 -23.14
CA ARG A 41 -1.34 2.72 -23.23
C ARG A 41 -1.13 3.48 -21.92
N LEU A 42 -2.22 4.02 -21.37
CA LEU A 42 -2.14 4.72 -20.08
C LEU A 42 -1.63 3.80 -18.98
N ARG A 43 -2.11 2.55 -18.92
CA ARG A 43 -1.64 1.54 -17.97
C ARG A 43 -0.13 1.28 -18.10
N ASP A 44 0.40 1.18 -19.31
CA ASP A 44 1.83 0.94 -19.54
C ASP A 44 2.70 2.12 -19.04
N ASP A 45 2.22 3.35 -19.20
CA ASP A 45 2.89 4.56 -18.71
C ASP A 45 2.89 4.64 -17.17
N VAL A 46 1.82 4.20 -16.50
CA VAL A 46 1.74 4.25 -15.01
C VAL A 46 2.43 3.05 -14.34
N ARG A 47 2.56 1.92 -15.05
CA ARG A 47 3.15 0.67 -14.53
C ARG A 47 4.53 0.83 -13.85
N PRO A 48 5.50 1.61 -14.37
CA PRO A 48 6.80 1.77 -13.71
C PRO A 48 6.70 2.48 -12.34
N LEU A 49 5.69 3.33 -12.15
CA LEU A 49 5.52 4.09 -10.91
C LEU A 49 4.86 3.26 -9.79
N ALA A 50 4.21 2.14 -10.12
CA ALA A 50 3.43 1.35 -9.15
C ALA A 50 4.29 0.76 -8.01
N MET A 51 5.46 0.19 -8.30
CA MET A 51 6.35 -0.38 -7.28
C MET A 51 6.93 0.65 -6.31
N PRO A 52 7.53 1.78 -6.75
CA PRO A 52 8.05 2.78 -5.83
C PRO A 52 6.95 3.45 -5.00
N LEU A 53 5.76 3.69 -5.57
CA LEU A 53 4.62 4.19 -4.79
C LEU A 53 4.19 3.20 -3.72
N ALA A 54 4.09 1.90 -4.05
CA ALA A 54 3.75 0.88 -3.06
C ALA A 54 4.76 0.82 -1.90
N ALA A 55 6.06 0.99 -2.19
CA ALA A 55 7.10 1.07 -1.18
C ALA A 55 6.93 2.27 -0.23
N ILE A 56 6.63 3.45 -0.78
CA ILE A 56 6.38 4.67 0.00
C ILE A 56 5.14 4.50 0.88
N VAL A 57 4.06 3.93 0.34
CA VAL A 57 2.83 3.66 1.11
C VAL A 57 3.11 2.67 2.24
N ALA A 58 3.84 1.59 1.99
CA ALA A 58 4.19 0.62 3.03
C ALA A 58 5.06 1.23 4.14
N ALA A 59 6.07 2.02 3.78
CA ALA A 59 6.93 2.72 4.75
C ALA A 59 6.15 3.73 5.59
N THR A 60 5.32 4.56 4.96
CA THR A 60 4.48 5.54 5.67
C THR A 60 3.45 4.86 6.58
N THR A 61 2.90 3.72 6.18
CA THR A 61 1.99 2.92 7.02
C THR A 61 2.70 2.36 8.25
N MET A 62 3.91 1.83 8.08
CA MET A 62 4.73 1.35 9.21
C MET A 62 5.05 2.49 10.18
N LEU A 63 5.49 3.65 9.67
CA LEU A 63 5.82 4.82 10.48
C LEU A 63 4.59 5.37 11.21
N GLY A 64 3.44 5.44 10.55
CA GLY A 64 2.19 5.86 11.19
C GLY A 64 1.76 4.91 12.31
N SER A 65 1.87 3.60 12.08
CA SER A 65 1.61 2.58 13.11
C SER A 65 2.54 2.72 14.32
N LEU A 66 3.84 3.02 14.11
CA LEU A 66 4.79 3.31 15.19
C LEU A 66 4.41 4.59 15.94
N TYR A 67 4.03 5.64 15.21
CA TYR A 67 3.68 6.93 15.81
C TYR A 67 2.52 6.82 16.80
N PHE A 68 1.45 6.10 16.42
CA PHE A 68 0.31 5.90 17.32
C PHE A 68 0.65 5.05 18.55
N SER A 69 1.54 4.06 18.40
CA SER A 69 1.95 3.16 19.48
C SER A 69 2.85 3.88 20.50
N GLU A 70 3.91 4.53 20.04
CA GLU A 70 4.97 5.06 20.91
C GLU A 70 4.70 6.50 21.38
N ILE A 71 4.11 7.34 20.52
CA ILE A 71 3.93 8.77 20.81
C ILE A 71 2.52 9.08 21.30
N ALA A 72 1.50 8.51 20.65
CA ALA A 72 0.11 8.72 21.06
C ALA A 72 -0.34 7.79 22.21
N GLY A 73 0.49 6.81 22.59
CA GLY A 73 0.20 5.85 23.67
C GLY A 73 -0.98 4.93 23.39
N ALA A 74 -1.37 4.74 22.13
CA ALA A 74 -2.48 3.89 21.76
C ALA A 74 -2.05 2.41 21.82
N ILE A 75 -2.55 1.68 22.82
CA ILE A 75 -2.23 0.26 22.99
C ILE A 75 -2.91 -0.54 21.86
N PRO A 76 -2.16 -1.25 21.00
CA PRO A 76 -2.74 -1.99 19.89
C PRO A 76 -3.49 -3.23 20.38
N CYS A 77 -4.57 -3.58 19.68
CA CYS A 77 -5.31 -4.81 19.90
C CYS A 77 -4.55 -6.05 19.39
N LYS A 78 -4.94 -7.26 19.80
CA LYS A 78 -4.31 -8.52 19.34
C LYS A 78 -4.38 -8.70 17.81
N LEU A 79 -5.50 -8.32 17.18
CA LEU A 79 -5.68 -8.37 15.73
C LEU A 79 -4.78 -7.35 15.01
N CYS A 80 -4.69 -6.14 15.56
CA CYS A 80 -3.84 -5.05 15.10
C CYS A 80 -2.34 -5.46 15.12
N TRP A 81 -1.95 -6.27 16.11
CA TRP A 81 -0.60 -6.81 16.20
C TRP A 81 -0.32 -7.81 15.07
N LEU A 82 -1.29 -8.67 14.73
CA LEU A 82 -1.18 -9.59 13.60
C LEU A 82 -1.06 -8.83 12.27
N GLN A 83 -1.83 -7.76 12.09
CA GLN A 83 -1.73 -6.89 10.92
C GLN A 83 -0.33 -6.23 10.81
N ARG A 84 0.28 -5.80 11.93
CA ARG A 84 1.65 -5.24 11.96
C ARG A 84 2.69 -6.26 11.50
N ILE A 85 2.59 -7.53 11.90
CA ILE A 85 3.53 -8.58 11.49
C ILE A 85 3.53 -8.79 9.98
N CYS A 86 2.36 -8.74 9.34
CA CYS A 86 2.27 -8.87 7.89
C CYS A 86 2.73 -7.61 7.15
N ALA A 87 2.45 -6.42 7.69
CA ALA A 87 2.73 -5.15 7.03
C ALA A 87 4.20 -4.69 7.14
N TYR A 88 4.85 -4.91 8.27
CA TYR A 88 6.20 -4.36 8.54
C TYR A 88 7.28 -4.91 7.61
N PRO A 89 7.30 -6.21 7.27
CA PRO A 89 8.24 -6.74 6.29
C PRO A 89 8.07 -6.08 4.92
N LEU A 90 6.84 -5.73 4.52
CA LEU A 90 6.58 -5.09 3.22
C LEU A 90 7.23 -3.71 3.12
N ALA A 91 7.28 -2.96 4.23
CA ALA A 91 7.93 -1.65 4.27
C ALA A 91 9.43 -1.70 3.93
N VAL A 92 10.10 -2.83 4.22
CA VAL A 92 11.52 -3.05 3.91
C VAL A 92 11.70 -3.74 2.56
N LEU A 93 10.89 -4.76 2.29
CA LEU A 93 11.06 -5.60 1.11
C LEU A 93 10.58 -4.94 -0.19
N LEU A 94 9.52 -4.11 -0.16
CA LEU A 94 9.05 -3.39 -1.35
C LEU A 94 10.09 -2.40 -1.91
N PRO A 95 10.78 -1.57 -1.10
CA PRO A 95 11.89 -0.77 -1.59
C PRO A 95 12.98 -1.63 -2.24
N ILE A 96 13.40 -2.73 -1.60
CA ILE A 96 14.45 -3.61 -2.12
C ILE A 96 14.02 -4.23 -3.45
N ALA A 97 12.78 -4.71 -3.54
CA ALA A 97 12.22 -5.26 -4.76
C ALA A 97 12.10 -4.21 -5.87
N ALA A 98 11.75 -2.96 -5.53
CA ALA A 98 11.71 -1.84 -6.47
C ALA A 98 13.11 -1.52 -7.03
N PHE A 99 14.15 -1.51 -6.17
CA PHE A 99 15.53 -1.33 -6.59
C PHE A 99 16.06 -2.47 -7.45
N ARG A 100 15.74 -3.72 -7.09
CA ARG A 100 16.16 -4.92 -7.84
C ARG A 100 15.31 -5.23 -9.07
N ARG A 101 14.20 -4.49 -9.28
CA ARG A 101 13.17 -4.78 -10.30
C ARG A 101 12.68 -6.24 -10.26
N ASP A 102 12.62 -6.81 -9.06
CA ASP A 102 12.20 -8.21 -8.87
C ASP A 102 10.67 -8.32 -8.98
N VAL A 103 10.20 -8.82 -10.12
CA VAL A 103 8.77 -9.01 -10.40
C VAL A 103 8.16 -10.18 -9.63
N GLY A 104 8.97 -11.16 -9.18
CA GLY A 104 8.50 -12.33 -8.43
C GLY A 104 8.01 -11.96 -7.04
N PHE A 105 8.58 -10.91 -6.45
CA PHE A 105 8.18 -10.41 -5.13
C PHE A 105 6.72 -9.92 -5.07
N ARG A 106 6.10 -9.59 -6.22
CA ARG A 106 4.70 -9.14 -6.30
C ARG A 106 3.71 -10.16 -5.73
N LEU A 107 3.97 -11.46 -5.90
CA LEU A 107 3.08 -12.50 -5.37
C LEU A 107 3.10 -12.52 -3.83
N TYR A 108 4.28 -12.47 -3.24
CA TYR A 108 4.43 -12.41 -1.78
C TYR A 108 3.80 -11.15 -1.20
N ALA A 109 4.04 -10.01 -1.85
CA ALA A 109 3.45 -8.74 -1.43
C ALA A 109 1.91 -8.75 -1.48
N THR A 110 1.33 -9.34 -2.52
CA THR A 110 -0.14 -9.42 -2.67
C THR A 110 -0.78 -10.40 -1.68
N VAL A 111 -0.16 -11.54 -1.39
CA VAL A 111 -0.64 -12.48 -0.38
C VAL A 111 -0.61 -11.85 1.01
N LEU A 112 0.52 -11.22 1.39
CA LEU A 112 0.66 -10.53 2.67
C LEU A 112 -0.33 -9.37 2.82
N ALA A 113 -0.53 -8.58 1.75
CA ALA A 113 -1.54 -7.52 1.73
C ALA A 113 -2.96 -8.08 1.85
N GLY A 114 -3.26 -9.20 1.20
CA GLY A 114 -4.56 -9.87 1.28
C GLY A 114 -4.91 -10.32 2.70
N ILE A 115 -3.93 -10.84 3.45
CA ILE A 115 -4.10 -11.17 4.87
C ILE A 115 -4.46 -9.91 5.67
N GLY A 116 -3.78 -8.79 5.39
CA GLY A 116 -4.07 -7.50 6.02
C GLY A 116 -5.49 -6.99 5.74
N ILE A 117 -6.02 -7.21 4.53
CA ILE A 117 -7.40 -6.83 4.16
C ILE A 117 -8.43 -7.64 4.95
N VAL A 118 -8.18 -8.94 5.18
CA VAL A 118 -9.12 -9.79 5.93
C VAL A 118 -9.16 -9.45 7.43
N ILE A 119 -8.07 -8.93 7.97
CA ILE A 119 -7.94 -8.60 9.40
C ILE A 119 -8.38 -7.16 9.73
N SER A 120 -8.30 -6.24 8.75
CA SER A 120 -8.61 -4.80 8.93
C SER A 120 -10.07 -4.51 9.22
#